data_AF-A0A1I8NJM5-F1
#
_entry.id   AF-A0A1I8NJM5-F1
#
_cell.length_a   1.000
_cell.length_b   1.000
_cell.length_c   1.000
_cell.angle_alpha   90.00
_cell.angle_beta   90.00
_cell.angle_gamma   90.00
#
_symmetry.space_group_name_H-M   'P 1'
#
loop_
_entity.id
_entity.type
_entity.pdbx_description
1 polymer ?
#
loop_
_entity_poly.entity_id
_entity_poly.type
_entity_poly.pdbx_seq_one_letter_code
_entity_poly.pdbx_strand_id
1 'polypeptide(L)'
;MQPIPTLDLNRLKRLRCRPHILDVNSLWQRVSLDRTVVNTNDLSTSDSQIECSIIIEPIKRYVMSNKIKKKHLNVPYVDAVVERKSAASRICELSRQKFSRWIIDRQLEEKCILMFAHRKLVTLAIMFTYEELDPFGMEIQLKTVEVTKNMVPRETWKPIDFVLEFHLKLCLPFNLLTFCGKGNENGIMEIMQKIDTICNQIINLGVRLQQIVYTHGASIIRDQHRTYVYKVVRRIVSRSHQYPLVEKIEFKIELLNLKKLSYKDITMPSLHKFSESIHSLPNGVEFLNIFLNNPLMYLNMNE
;
A
#
# COMPACT_ATOMS: atom_id res chain seq x y z
N MET A 1 -42.00 -7.33 -34.53
CA MET A 1 -40.94 -6.52 -33.90
C MET A 1 -41.17 -6.53 -32.39
N GLN A 2 -40.24 -7.10 -31.61
CA GLN A 2 -40.33 -7.01 -30.14
C GLN A 2 -39.96 -5.58 -29.71
N PRO A 3 -40.67 -5.00 -28.73
CA PRO A 3 -40.39 -3.63 -28.28
C PRO A 3 -38.99 -3.56 -27.66
N ILE A 4 -38.22 -2.56 -28.07
CA ILE A 4 -36.89 -2.27 -27.50
C ILE A 4 -37.11 -1.97 -26.01
N PRO A 5 -36.47 -2.72 -25.08
CA PRO A 5 -36.67 -2.50 -23.66
C PRO A 5 -36.04 -1.15 -23.29
N THR A 6 -36.89 -0.16 -23.02
CA THR A 6 -36.46 1.12 -22.46
C THR A 6 -35.90 0.89 -21.06
N LEU A 7 -34.59 1.07 -20.90
CA LEU A 7 -33.93 1.05 -19.61
C LEU A 7 -34.31 2.32 -18.86
N ASP A 8 -35.34 2.21 -18.01
CA ASP A 8 -35.77 3.30 -17.12
C ASP A 8 -34.58 3.85 -16.31
N LEU A 9 -34.45 5.18 -16.27
CA LEU A 9 -33.35 5.89 -15.61
C LEU A 9 -33.26 5.52 -14.12
N ASN A 10 -34.41 5.24 -13.49
CA ASN A 10 -34.48 4.79 -12.10
C ASN A 10 -33.88 3.40 -11.91
N ARG A 11 -34.06 2.51 -12.90
CA ARG A 11 -33.43 1.18 -12.91
C ARG A 11 -31.91 1.29 -13.04
N LEU A 12 -31.40 2.19 -13.89
CA LEU A 12 -29.96 2.44 -14.04
C LEU A 12 -29.32 3.00 -12.75
N LYS A 13 -29.99 3.96 -12.08
CA LYS A 13 -29.54 4.47 -10.78
C LYS A 13 -29.48 3.36 -9.74
N ARG A 14 -30.50 2.50 -9.68
CA ARG A 14 -30.54 1.36 -8.76
C ARG A 14 -29.42 0.35 -9.03
N LEU A 15 -29.18 -0.02 -10.29
CA LEU A 15 -28.12 -0.95 -10.69
C LEU A 15 -26.73 -0.47 -10.24
N ARG A 16 -26.49 0.85 -10.23
CA ARG A 16 -25.20 1.43 -9.79
C ARG A 16 -25.01 1.46 -8.28
N CYS A 17 -26.09 1.49 -7.50
CA CYS A 17 -26.00 1.59 -6.04
C CYS A 17 -26.19 0.23 -5.34
N ARG A 18 -27.26 -0.50 -5.65
CA ARG A 18 -27.58 -1.80 -5.03
C ARG A 18 -28.50 -2.63 -5.94
N PRO A 19 -27.94 -3.50 -6.80
CA PRO A 19 -28.76 -4.32 -7.71
C PRO A 19 -29.54 -5.39 -6.94
N HIS A 20 -30.73 -5.75 -7.45
CA HIS A 20 -31.47 -6.93 -6.97
C HIS A 20 -30.88 -8.22 -7.55
N ILE A 21 -31.11 -9.33 -6.86
CA ILE A 21 -30.64 -10.65 -7.31
C ILE A 21 -31.16 -11.03 -8.71
N LEU A 22 -32.37 -10.59 -9.07
CA LEU A 22 -32.95 -10.80 -10.41
C LEU A 22 -32.18 -10.04 -11.49
N ASP A 23 -31.75 -8.81 -11.19
CA ASP A 23 -30.93 -8.00 -12.12
C ASP A 23 -29.54 -8.65 -12.30
N VAL A 24 -28.97 -9.19 -11.22
CA VAL A 24 -27.70 -9.94 -11.26
C VAL A 24 -27.84 -11.21 -12.10
N ASN A 25 -28.89 -12.01 -11.89
CA ASN A 25 -29.14 -13.25 -12.65
C ASN A 25 -29.35 -12.98 -14.14
N SER A 26 -30.09 -11.92 -14.49
CA SER A 26 -30.28 -11.50 -15.88
C SER A 26 -28.95 -11.11 -16.54
N LEU A 27 -28.07 -10.42 -15.80
CA LEU A 27 -26.77 -10.01 -16.29
C LEU A 27 -25.82 -11.21 -16.47
N TRP A 28 -25.83 -12.17 -15.53
CA TRP A 28 -25.11 -13.44 -15.66
C TRP A 28 -25.60 -14.27 -16.84
N GLN A 29 -26.91 -14.32 -17.09
CA GLN A 29 -27.47 -14.99 -18.27
C GLN A 29 -26.97 -14.33 -19.58
N ARG A 30 -26.97 -13.00 -19.66
CA ARG A 30 -26.43 -12.30 -20.83
C ARG A 30 -24.93 -12.56 -21.04
N VAL A 31 -24.14 -12.46 -19.98
CA VAL A 31 -22.69 -12.74 -20.06
C VAL A 31 -22.43 -14.21 -20.44
N SER A 32 -23.28 -15.14 -20.00
CA SER A 32 -23.17 -16.55 -20.40
C SER A 32 -23.51 -16.75 -21.88
N LEU A 33 -24.51 -16.03 -22.41
CA LEU A 33 -24.88 -16.06 -23.83
C LEU A 33 -23.80 -15.40 -24.70
N ASP A 34 -23.23 -14.27 -24.28
CA ASP A 34 -22.12 -13.61 -24.99
C ASP A 34 -20.88 -14.51 -25.07
N ARG A 35 -20.60 -15.27 -24.00
CA ARG A 35 -19.52 -16.27 -24.01
C ARG A 35 -19.80 -17.43 -24.96
N THR A 36 -21.06 -17.84 -25.14
CA THR A 36 -21.41 -18.85 -26.13
C THR A 36 -21.34 -18.32 -27.57
N VAL A 37 -21.69 -17.05 -27.81
CA VAL A 37 -21.63 -16.42 -29.15
C VAL A 37 -20.19 -16.21 -29.62
N VAL A 38 -19.25 -15.92 -28.70
CA VAL A 38 -17.81 -15.85 -29.05
C VAL A 38 -17.24 -17.23 -29.43
N ASN A 39 -17.84 -18.32 -28.95
CA ASN A 39 -17.41 -19.69 -29.24
C ASN A 39 -18.08 -20.33 -30.47
N THR A 40 -19.06 -19.67 -31.10
CA THR A 40 -19.75 -20.17 -32.31
C THR A 40 -19.26 -19.54 -33.61
N ASN A 41 -18.25 -18.66 -33.58
CA ASN A 41 -17.71 -18.05 -34.80
C ASN A 41 -16.73 -18.95 -35.57
N ASP A 42 -16.46 -20.17 -35.11
CA ASP A 42 -15.86 -21.25 -35.90
C ASP A 42 -16.95 -22.25 -36.28
N LEU A 43 -17.77 -21.92 -37.28
CA LEU A 43 -18.20 -22.80 -38.38
C LEU A 43 -19.39 -22.18 -39.15
N SER A 44 -19.25 -22.24 -40.48
CA SER A 44 -20.29 -22.13 -41.52
C SER A 44 -20.85 -20.75 -41.90
N THR A 45 -20.30 -20.27 -43.01
CA THR A 45 -20.95 -19.58 -44.13
C THR A 45 -22.47 -19.76 -44.26
N SER A 46 -23.21 -18.64 -44.29
CA SER A 46 -24.17 -18.30 -45.36
C SER A 46 -24.78 -16.92 -45.15
N ASP A 47 -24.93 -16.19 -46.26
CA ASP A 47 -25.42 -14.82 -46.39
C ASP A 47 -26.75 -14.51 -45.69
N SER A 48 -26.83 -13.33 -45.06
CA SER A 48 -27.91 -12.36 -45.29
C SER A 48 -27.55 -11.02 -44.65
N GLN A 49 -27.39 -10.01 -45.52
CA GLN A 49 -27.22 -8.60 -45.18
C GLN A 49 -28.47 -8.05 -44.49
N ILE A 50 -28.32 -7.39 -43.34
CA ILE A 50 -29.09 -6.18 -43.00
C ILE A 50 -28.15 -5.22 -42.26
N GLU A 51 -28.04 -4.02 -42.83
CA GLU A 51 -27.18 -2.92 -42.43
C GLU A 51 -27.59 -2.32 -41.06
N CYS A 52 -26.60 -2.12 -40.20
CA CYS A 52 -26.58 -1.05 -39.20
C CYS A 52 -25.24 -0.32 -39.33
N SER A 53 -25.03 0.28 -40.51
CA SER A 53 -24.07 1.33 -40.74
C SER A 53 -24.54 2.59 -40.04
N ILE A 54 -23.77 3.11 -39.07
CA ILE A 54 -23.62 4.57 -38.82
C ILE A 54 -22.50 4.88 -37.79
N ILE A 55 -21.92 3.93 -37.02
CA ILE A 55 -20.88 4.30 -36.01
C ILE A 55 -19.50 3.62 -36.21
N ILE A 56 -19.33 2.74 -37.20
CA ILE A 56 -18.08 1.92 -37.34
C ILE A 56 -17.07 2.50 -38.36
N GLU A 57 -17.41 3.55 -39.10
CA GLU A 57 -16.57 4.04 -40.20
C GLU A 57 -15.20 4.68 -39.83
N PRO A 58 -15.02 5.42 -38.72
CA PRO A 58 -13.69 5.97 -38.43
C PRO A 58 -12.70 4.90 -37.94
N ILE A 59 -13.20 3.83 -37.31
CA ILE A 59 -12.38 2.74 -36.77
C ILE A 59 -11.93 1.78 -37.89
N LYS A 60 -12.82 1.46 -38.84
CA LYS A 60 -12.44 0.60 -39.98
C LYS A 60 -11.46 1.29 -40.95
N ARG A 61 -11.59 2.61 -41.18
CA ARG A 61 -10.63 3.35 -42.02
C ARG A 61 -9.22 3.41 -41.41
N TYR A 62 -9.11 3.52 -40.08
CA TYR A 62 -7.81 3.54 -39.39
C TYR A 62 -7.14 2.15 -39.34
N VAL A 63 -7.94 1.08 -39.24
CA VAL A 63 -7.42 -0.30 -39.23
C VAL A 63 -7.05 -0.80 -40.64
N MET A 64 -7.72 -0.32 -41.70
CA MET A 64 -7.38 -0.68 -43.09
C MET A 64 -6.25 0.17 -43.69
N SER A 65 -6.09 1.44 -43.30
CA SER A 65 -4.95 2.26 -43.75
C SER A 65 -3.61 1.77 -43.21
N ASN A 66 -3.60 1.13 -42.03
CA ASN A 66 -2.41 0.52 -41.44
C ASN A 66 -2.09 -0.90 -41.97
N LYS A 67 -3.01 -1.55 -42.70
CA LYS A 67 -2.76 -2.87 -43.31
C LYS A 67 -2.29 -2.81 -44.77
N ILE A 68 -2.44 -1.67 -45.46
CA ILE A 68 -2.12 -1.56 -46.90
C ILE A 68 -0.72 -0.99 -47.16
N LYS A 69 -0.02 -0.42 -46.17
CA LYS A 69 1.37 0.08 -46.33
C LYS A 69 2.48 -0.98 -46.12
N LYS A 70 2.17 -2.27 -46.21
CA LYS A 70 3.16 -3.37 -46.11
C LYS A 70 3.15 -4.33 -47.30
N LYS A 71 2.84 -3.85 -48.50
CA LYS A 71 3.11 -4.60 -49.74
C LYS A 71 3.79 -3.66 -50.73
N HIS A 72 4.94 -4.11 -51.23
CA HIS A 72 5.90 -3.41 -52.09
C HIS A 72 6.96 -2.59 -51.35
N LEU A 73 7.94 -3.29 -50.79
CA LEU A 73 9.35 -3.02 -51.06
C LEU A 73 10.10 -4.34 -50.79
N ASN A 74 10.63 -4.97 -51.85
CA ASN A 74 11.58 -6.08 -51.73
C ASN A 74 12.88 -5.51 -51.17
N VAL A 75 12.98 -5.46 -49.85
CA VAL A 75 14.23 -5.28 -49.11
C VAL A 75 14.33 -6.50 -48.21
N PRO A 76 15.50 -7.18 -48.13
CA PRO A 76 15.64 -8.31 -47.22
C PRO A 76 15.38 -7.82 -45.80
N TYR A 77 14.21 -8.16 -45.27
CA TYR A 77 13.77 -7.82 -43.93
C TYR A 77 14.51 -8.71 -42.93
N VAL A 78 15.76 -8.35 -42.68
CA VAL A 78 16.39 -8.65 -41.40
C VAL A 78 15.85 -7.59 -40.46
N ASP A 79 14.85 -7.93 -39.65
CA ASP A 79 14.65 -7.30 -38.35
C ASP A 79 13.69 -8.16 -37.54
N ALA A 80 14.25 -8.88 -36.57
CA ALA A 80 13.51 -9.21 -35.38
C ALA A 80 13.05 -7.87 -34.79
N VAL A 81 11.80 -7.48 -35.04
CA VAL A 81 11.13 -6.41 -34.29
C VAL A 81 10.96 -6.95 -32.88
N VAL A 82 12.03 -6.87 -32.11
CA VAL A 82 11.96 -6.83 -30.66
C VAL A 82 11.05 -5.65 -30.39
N GLU A 83 9.81 -5.91 -29.97
CA GLU A 83 8.93 -4.89 -29.43
C GLU A 83 9.68 -4.21 -28.29
N ARG A 84 10.32 -3.07 -28.60
CA ARG A 84 11.09 -2.32 -27.61
C ARG A 84 10.08 -1.70 -26.66
N LYS A 85 10.09 -2.17 -25.42
CA LYS A 85 9.19 -1.69 -24.36
C LYS A 85 9.58 -0.27 -23.97
N SER A 86 8.59 0.58 -23.67
CA SER A 86 8.81 1.91 -23.08
C SER A 86 9.63 1.81 -21.78
N ALA A 87 10.36 2.87 -21.47
CA ALA A 87 11.09 3.05 -20.23
C ALA A 87 10.23 2.79 -19.00
N ALA A 88 9.02 3.35 -18.97
CA ALA A 88 8.03 3.14 -17.92
C ALA A 88 7.66 1.65 -17.76
N SER A 89 7.41 0.94 -18.86
CA SER A 89 7.13 -0.50 -18.83
C SER A 89 8.33 -1.31 -18.34
N ARG A 90 9.55 -0.98 -18.77
CA ARG A 90 10.80 -1.62 -18.31
C ARG A 90 11.01 -1.44 -16.81
N ILE A 91 10.84 -0.22 -16.29
CA ILE A 91 10.91 0.06 -14.85
C ILE A 91 9.90 -0.79 -14.08
N CYS A 92 8.67 -0.86 -14.59
CA CYS A 92 7.63 -1.65 -13.93
C CYS A 92 7.96 -3.16 -13.92
N GLU A 93 8.52 -3.71 -15.00
CA GLU A 93 8.94 -5.10 -15.06
C GLU A 93 10.10 -5.39 -14.13
N LEU A 94 11.14 -4.56 -14.16
CA LEU A 94 12.29 -4.66 -13.24
C LEU A 94 11.85 -4.53 -11.78
N SER A 95 10.92 -3.63 -11.50
CA SER A 95 10.37 -3.44 -10.16
C SER A 95 9.55 -4.65 -9.71
N ARG A 96 8.77 -5.29 -10.59
CA ARG A 96 8.08 -6.54 -10.24
C ARG A 96 9.05 -7.68 -9.93
N GLN A 97 10.19 -7.73 -10.61
CA GLN A 97 11.23 -8.74 -10.37
C GLN A 97 11.98 -8.49 -9.06
N LYS A 98 12.38 -7.24 -8.79
CA LYS A 98 13.21 -6.88 -7.63
C LYS A 98 12.41 -6.60 -6.36
N PHE A 99 11.21 -6.06 -6.48
CA PHE A 99 10.44 -5.47 -5.37
C PHE A 99 9.07 -6.11 -5.23
N SER A 100 9.04 -7.38 -4.80
CA SER A 100 7.81 -8.19 -4.66
C SER A 100 6.75 -7.62 -3.69
N ARG A 101 7.17 -6.71 -2.78
CA ARG A 101 6.31 -6.06 -1.79
C ARG A 101 5.64 -4.79 -2.30
N TRP A 102 5.88 -4.41 -3.54
CA TRP A 102 5.33 -3.19 -4.12
C TRP A 102 4.22 -3.53 -5.12
N ILE A 103 3.19 -2.70 -5.12
CA ILE A 103 2.09 -2.70 -6.07
C ILE A 103 2.35 -1.51 -6.98
N ILE A 104 2.39 -1.77 -8.29
CA ILE A 104 2.65 -0.75 -9.29
C ILE A 104 1.33 -0.43 -9.97
N ASP A 105 0.95 0.84 -9.90
CA ASP A 105 -0.21 1.36 -10.60
C ASP A 105 0.26 2.09 -11.87
N ARG A 106 -0.31 1.68 -13.00
CA ARG A 106 -0.02 2.23 -14.34
C ARG A 106 -1.16 3.09 -14.89
N GLN A 107 -2.22 3.32 -14.11
CA GLN A 107 -3.38 4.11 -14.58
C GLN A 107 -3.02 5.55 -14.96
N LEU A 108 -1.90 6.07 -14.46
CA LEU A 108 -1.44 7.44 -14.69
C LEU A 108 -0.24 7.53 -15.65
N GLU A 109 0.04 6.45 -16.40
CA GLU A 109 1.15 6.42 -17.38
C GLU A 109 0.96 7.49 -18.47
N GLU A 110 -0.28 7.75 -18.90
CA GLU A 110 -0.61 8.83 -19.85
C GLU A 110 -0.25 10.24 -19.34
N LYS A 111 -0.09 10.41 -18.02
CA LYS A 111 0.32 11.66 -17.37
C LYS A 111 1.80 11.66 -17.00
N CYS A 112 2.56 10.67 -17.46
CA CYS A 112 3.96 10.45 -17.09
C CYS A 112 4.16 10.32 -15.56
N ILE A 113 3.26 9.60 -14.90
CA ILE A 113 3.34 9.33 -13.46
C ILE A 113 3.37 7.82 -13.23
N LEU A 114 4.39 7.36 -12.49
CA LEU A 114 4.46 6.00 -11.96
C LEU A 114 4.17 6.02 -10.47
N MET A 115 3.18 5.24 -10.03
CA MET A 115 2.84 5.11 -8.61
C MET A 115 3.20 3.72 -8.08
N PHE A 116 3.88 3.70 -6.94
CA PHE A 116 4.30 2.51 -6.23
C PHE A 116 3.73 2.52 -4.82
N ALA A 117 2.80 1.61 -4.53
CA ALA A 117 2.22 1.44 -3.20
C ALA A 117 2.83 0.22 -2.50
N HIS A 118 3.09 0.32 -1.19
CA HIS A 118 3.72 -0.78 -0.45
C HIS A 118 2.68 -1.73 0.16
N ARG A 119 2.77 -3.05 -0.13
CA ARG A 119 1.80 -4.07 0.30
C ARG A 119 1.61 -4.17 1.80
N LYS A 120 2.69 -4.01 2.58
CA LYS A 120 2.64 -4.14 4.05
C LYS A 120 2.58 -2.81 4.79
N LEU A 121 2.87 -1.70 4.11
CA LEU A 121 2.90 -0.36 4.70
C LEU A 121 1.82 0.43 3.97
N VAL A 122 0.60 0.23 4.42
CA VAL A 122 -0.60 0.74 3.75
C VAL A 122 -0.63 2.28 3.71
N THR A 123 0.16 2.91 4.56
CA THR A 123 0.33 4.35 4.66
C THR A 123 1.30 4.93 3.61
N LEU A 124 2.04 4.09 2.88
CA LEU A 124 3.11 4.49 1.97
C LEU A 124 2.73 4.24 0.51
N ALA A 125 2.71 5.33 -0.26
CA ALA A 125 2.81 5.30 -1.71
C ALA A 125 3.86 6.33 -2.17
N ILE A 126 4.54 6.02 -3.27
CA ILE A 126 5.53 6.88 -3.90
C ILE A 126 5.06 7.17 -5.31
N MET A 127 5.07 8.45 -5.69
CA MET A 127 4.79 8.89 -7.04
C MET A 127 6.08 9.42 -7.66
N PHE A 128 6.42 8.90 -8.83
CA PHE A 128 7.50 9.41 -9.68
C PHE A 128 6.86 10.12 -10.87
N THR A 129 7.11 11.42 -11.00
CA THR A 129 6.73 12.19 -12.19
C THR A 129 7.95 12.27 -13.09
N TYR A 130 7.80 11.87 -14.35
CA TYR A 130 8.87 11.86 -15.33
C TYR A 130 8.47 12.60 -16.60
N GLU A 131 9.45 12.87 -17.46
CA GLU A 131 9.26 13.31 -18.84
C GLU A 131 9.88 12.31 -19.80
N GLU A 132 9.24 12.13 -20.95
CA GLU A 132 9.78 11.33 -22.05
C GLU A 132 10.65 12.24 -22.92
N LEU A 133 11.90 11.83 -23.15
CA LEU A 133 12.86 12.58 -23.97
C LEU A 133 12.68 12.29 -25.46
N ASP A 134 12.01 11.19 -25.80
CA ASP A 134 11.78 10.73 -27.14
C ASP A 134 10.29 10.41 -27.40
N PRO A 135 9.81 10.47 -28.66
CA PRO A 135 8.41 10.25 -29.00
C PRO A 135 7.90 8.83 -28.73
N PHE A 136 8.82 7.89 -28.48
CA PHE A 136 8.53 6.48 -28.23
C PHE A 136 8.69 6.11 -26.75
N GLY A 137 9.00 7.06 -25.88
CA GLY A 137 9.18 6.85 -24.44
C GLY A 137 10.28 5.84 -24.10
N MET A 138 11.32 5.75 -24.91
CA MET A 138 12.50 4.91 -24.68
C MET A 138 13.44 5.50 -23.65
N GLU A 139 13.46 6.81 -23.48
CA GLU A 139 14.28 7.50 -22.50
C GLU A 139 13.41 8.44 -21.67
N ILE A 140 13.59 8.39 -20.36
CA ILE A 140 12.86 9.25 -19.43
C ILE A 140 13.81 10.05 -18.54
N GLN A 141 13.35 11.24 -18.19
CA GLN A 141 13.97 12.10 -17.21
C GLN A 141 13.05 12.27 -15.99
N LEU A 142 13.55 11.94 -14.81
CA LEU A 142 12.84 12.08 -13.56
C LEU A 142 12.75 13.56 -13.15
N LYS A 143 11.53 14.05 -12.90
CA LYS A 143 11.28 15.41 -12.42
C LYS A 143 11.10 15.49 -10.92
N THR A 144 10.11 14.76 -10.40
CA THR A 144 9.73 14.83 -8.99
C THR A 144 9.49 13.45 -8.42
N VAL A 145 9.76 13.32 -7.13
CA VAL A 145 9.48 12.12 -6.34
C VAL A 145 8.77 12.56 -5.07
N GLU A 146 7.53 12.11 -4.92
CA GLU A 146 6.68 12.51 -3.82
C GLU A 146 6.20 11.29 -3.05
N VAL A 147 6.20 11.39 -1.72
CA VAL A 147 5.54 10.41 -0.85
C VAL A 147 4.09 10.84 -0.69
N THR A 148 3.18 10.12 -1.32
CA THR A 148 1.76 10.34 -1.12
C THR A 148 1.24 9.58 0.08
N LYS A 149 0.30 10.23 0.77
CA LYS A 149 -0.41 9.64 1.90
C LYS A 149 -1.73 9.06 1.43
N ASN A 150 -2.09 7.95 2.07
CA ASN A 150 -3.45 7.44 2.22
C ASN A 150 -4.09 6.86 0.95
N MET A 151 -3.61 5.69 0.53
CA MET A 151 -4.48 4.75 -0.19
C MET A 151 -5.62 4.23 0.71
N VAL A 152 -5.44 4.34 2.03
CA VAL A 152 -6.39 3.84 3.03
C VAL A 152 -6.76 4.94 4.05
N PRO A 153 -8.06 5.16 4.32
CA PRO A 153 -8.54 6.16 5.28
C PRO A 153 -7.99 5.94 6.69
N ARG A 154 -7.64 7.03 7.39
CA ARG A 154 -6.99 7.00 8.71
C ARG A 154 -7.85 6.36 9.80
N GLU A 155 -9.16 6.37 9.62
CA GLU A 155 -10.15 5.80 10.55
C GLU A 155 -10.01 4.27 10.64
N THR A 156 -9.46 3.63 9.60
CA THR A 156 -9.28 2.17 9.54
C THR A 156 -7.93 1.70 10.07
N TRP A 157 -7.06 2.64 10.46
CA TRP A 157 -5.70 2.32 10.86
C TRP A 157 -5.66 1.71 12.26
N LYS A 158 -4.85 0.67 12.41
CA LYS A 158 -4.55 0.09 13.72
C LYS A 158 -3.55 0.98 14.45
N PRO A 159 -3.49 0.94 15.80
CA PRO A 159 -2.51 1.70 16.57
C PRO A 159 -1.06 1.52 16.09
N ILE A 160 -0.69 0.32 15.67
CA ILE A 160 0.63 0.03 15.12
C ILE A 160 0.92 0.77 13.80
N ASP A 161 -0.08 0.98 12.95
CA ASP A 161 0.11 1.62 11.65
C ASP A 161 0.56 3.08 11.83
N PHE A 162 0.04 3.77 12.86
CA PHE A 162 0.49 5.11 13.24
C PHE A 162 1.95 5.14 13.70
N VAL A 163 2.39 4.10 14.43
CA VAL A 163 3.79 3.99 14.88
C VAL A 163 4.71 3.81 13.67
N LEU A 164 4.34 2.93 12.75
CA LEU A 164 5.12 2.67 11.53
C LEU A 164 5.15 3.90 10.61
N GLU A 165 4.02 4.60 10.43
CA GLU A 165 3.96 5.82 9.63
C GLU A 165 4.85 6.93 10.23
N PHE A 166 4.80 7.13 11.55
CA PHE A 166 5.65 8.11 12.22
C PHE A 166 7.14 7.77 12.04
N HIS A 167 7.49 6.50 12.22
CA HIS A 167 8.86 6.03 12.03
C HIS A 167 9.37 6.13 10.60
N LEU A 168 8.50 5.88 9.62
CA LEU A 168 8.80 6.09 8.22
C LEU A 168 9.14 7.55 7.94
N LYS A 169 8.34 8.49 8.45
CA LYS A 169 8.61 9.93 8.31
C LYS A 169 9.93 10.36 8.96
N LEU A 170 10.31 9.73 10.08
CA LEU A 170 11.59 10.02 10.72
C LEU A 170 12.80 9.49 9.93
N CYS A 171 12.64 8.41 9.17
CA CYS A 171 13.73 7.75 8.46
C CYS A 171 13.88 8.21 7.00
N LEU A 172 12.81 8.73 6.38
CA LEU A 172 12.85 9.26 5.02
C LEU A 172 13.42 10.69 5.00
N PRO A 173 14.28 11.04 4.03
CA PRO A 173 14.75 12.41 3.86
C PRO A 173 13.61 13.31 3.34
N PHE A 174 13.73 14.61 3.58
CA PHE A 174 12.76 15.61 3.08
C PHE A 174 12.65 15.62 1.55
N ASN A 175 13.76 15.38 0.86
CA ASN A 175 13.79 15.27 -0.60
C ASN A 175 14.30 13.88 -1.02
N LEU A 176 13.43 13.08 -1.62
CA LEU A 176 13.78 11.73 -2.08
C LEU A 176 14.71 11.73 -3.29
N LEU A 177 14.82 12.85 -4.03
CA LEU A 177 15.78 12.98 -5.12
C LEU A 177 17.23 12.93 -4.62
N THR A 178 17.48 13.18 -3.33
CA THR A 178 18.82 13.01 -2.73
C THR A 178 19.34 11.58 -2.85
N PHE A 179 18.46 10.61 -3.03
CA PHE A 179 18.83 9.22 -3.25
C PHE A 179 19.24 8.91 -4.69
N CYS A 180 18.96 9.81 -5.62
CA CYS A 180 19.17 9.66 -7.05
C CYS A 180 20.60 10.05 -7.44
N GLY A 181 21.37 9.12 -8.02
CA GLY A 181 22.64 9.47 -8.66
C GLY A 181 22.46 10.08 -10.06
N LYS A 182 21.43 9.64 -10.80
CA LYS A 182 21.14 10.05 -12.18
C LYS A 182 19.63 10.11 -12.39
N GLY A 183 19.10 11.19 -12.98
CA GLY A 183 17.65 11.37 -13.18
C GLY A 183 17.02 10.50 -14.27
N ASN A 184 17.44 9.24 -14.43
CA ASN A 184 16.95 8.31 -15.44
C ASN A 184 16.35 7.05 -14.78
N GLU A 185 16.05 6.02 -15.58
CA GLU A 185 15.49 4.74 -15.08
C GLU A 185 16.29 4.14 -13.93
N ASN A 186 17.63 4.19 -14.01
CA ASN A 186 18.51 3.64 -12.97
C ASN A 186 18.38 4.41 -11.66
N GLY A 187 18.22 5.73 -11.73
CA GLY A 187 17.97 6.56 -10.55
C GLY A 187 16.66 6.19 -9.84
N ILE A 188 15.59 5.95 -10.60
CA ILE A 188 14.31 5.48 -10.03
C ILE A 188 14.52 4.16 -9.28
N MET A 189 15.27 3.23 -9.87
CA MET A 189 15.58 1.95 -9.23
C MET A 189 16.46 2.09 -7.99
N GLU A 190 17.43 3.00 -7.98
CA GLU A 190 18.27 3.32 -6.80
C GLU A 190 17.43 3.89 -5.65
N ILE A 191 16.53 4.83 -5.95
CA ILE A 191 15.60 5.41 -4.98
C ILE A 191 14.71 4.31 -4.40
N MET A 192 14.10 3.49 -5.26
CA MET A 192 13.24 2.38 -4.85
C MET A 192 13.98 1.37 -3.98
N GLN A 193 15.22 1.02 -4.32
CA GLN A 193 16.02 0.10 -3.52
C GLN A 193 16.30 0.66 -2.12
N LYS A 194 16.73 1.93 -2.03
CA LYS A 194 16.98 2.58 -0.73
C LYS A 194 15.69 2.65 0.10
N ILE A 195 14.56 3.04 -0.49
CA ILE A 195 13.30 3.11 0.24
C ILE A 195 12.82 1.71 0.66
N ASP A 196 12.97 0.68 -0.18
CA ASP A 196 12.63 -0.70 0.19
C ASP A 196 13.46 -1.18 1.40
N THR A 197 14.76 -0.86 1.45
CA THR A 197 15.59 -1.21 2.63
C THR A 197 15.09 -0.52 3.90
N ILE A 198 14.72 0.77 3.82
CA ILE A 198 14.15 1.52 4.95
C ILE A 198 12.82 0.90 5.38
N CYS A 199 11.95 0.57 4.43
CA CYS A 199 10.66 -0.06 4.70
C CYS A 199 10.85 -1.41 5.42
N ASN A 200 11.78 -2.24 4.95
CA ASN A 200 12.09 -3.53 5.56
C ASN A 200 12.59 -3.38 7.00
N GLN A 201 13.46 -2.40 7.28
CA GLN A 201 13.91 -2.11 8.63
C GLN A 201 12.74 -1.70 9.55
N ILE A 202 11.85 -0.82 9.08
CA ILE A 202 10.70 -0.34 9.85
C ILE A 202 9.71 -1.48 10.12
N ILE A 203 9.42 -2.30 9.12
CA ILE A 203 8.53 -3.47 9.28
C ILE A 203 9.11 -4.43 10.31
N ASN A 204 10.41 -4.72 10.24
CA ASN A 204 11.06 -5.61 11.21
C ASN A 204 11.01 -5.02 12.64
N LEU A 205 11.21 -3.71 12.79
CA LEU A 205 11.04 -3.02 14.08
C LEU A 205 9.60 -3.12 14.59
N GLY A 206 8.61 -2.94 13.71
CA GLY A 206 7.20 -3.10 14.00
C GLY A 206 6.83 -4.49 14.49
N VAL A 207 7.31 -5.52 13.78
CA VAL A 207 7.12 -6.92 14.15
C VAL A 207 7.74 -7.21 15.51
N ARG A 208 8.98 -6.76 15.76
CA ARG A 208 9.65 -6.94 17.06
C ARG A 208 8.89 -6.24 18.19
N LEU A 209 8.40 -5.02 17.96
CA LEU A 209 7.57 -4.31 18.93
C LEU A 209 6.30 -5.09 19.26
N GLN A 210 5.57 -5.57 18.24
CA GLN A 210 4.37 -6.37 18.44
C GLN A 210 4.65 -7.66 19.21
N GLN A 211 5.74 -8.35 18.89
CA GLN A 211 6.17 -9.56 19.60
C GLN A 211 6.45 -9.28 21.09
N ILE A 212 7.18 -8.21 21.40
CA ILE A 212 7.49 -7.81 22.79
C ILE A 212 6.21 -7.49 23.55
N VAL A 213 5.33 -6.68 22.95
CA VAL A 213 4.06 -6.28 23.58
C VAL A 213 3.20 -7.52 23.86
N TYR A 214 3.07 -8.42 22.89
CA TYR A 214 2.29 -9.66 23.04
C TYR A 214 2.89 -10.60 24.10
N THR A 215 4.20 -10.84 24.04
CA THR A 215 4.91 -11.75 24.97
C THR A 215 4.75 -11.30 26.42
N HIS A 216 4.79 -9.99 26.67
CA HIS A 216 4.66 -9.43 28.01
C HIS A 216 3.22 -9.11 28.42
N GLY A 217 2.21 -9.56 27.67
CA GLY A 217 0.79 -9.32 28.00
C GLY A 217 0.41 -7.84 28.04
N ALA A 218 1.11 -7.02 27.27
CA ALA A 218 0.80 -5.60 27.07
C ALA A 218 -0.06 -5.42 25.81
N SER A 219 -0.48 -4.18 25.54
CA SER A 219 -1.24 -3.81 24.35
C SER A 219 -0.71 -2.51 23.75
N ILE A 220 -0.86 -2.33 22.43
CA ILE A 220 -0.62 -1.04 21.79
C ILE A 220 -1.96 -0.34 21.67
N ILE A 221 -2.10 0.78 22.36
CA ILE A 221 -3.32 1.59 22.35
C ILE A 221 -3.03 2.94 21.71
N ARG A 222 -4.06 3.54 21.13
CA ARG A 222 -4.01 4.92 20.66
C ARG A 222 -5.01 5.73 21.46
N ASP A 223 -4.52 6.78 22.09
CA ASP A 223 -5.35 7.74 22.80
C ASP A 223 -5.18 9.09 22.12
N GLN A 224 -6.28 9.62 21.57
CA GLN A 224 -6.30 10.81 20.71
C GLN A 224 -5.30 10.71 19.54
N HIS A 225 -4.18 11.45 19.63
CA HIS A 225 -3.14 11.52 18.60
C HIS A 225 -1.85 10.78 18.99
N ARG A 226 -1.78 10.23 20.21
CA ARG A 226 -0.60 9.57 20.75
C ARG A 226 -0.80 8.07 20.82
N THR A 227 0.25 7.32 20.56
CA THR A 227 0.23 5.86 20.64
C THR A 227 1.07 5.42 21.82
N TYR A 228 0.57 4.46 22.59
CA TYR A 228 1.20 3.98 23.81
C TYR A 228 1.33 2.46 23.81
N VAL A 229 2.37 1.98 24.48
CA VAL A 229 2.34 0.63 25.06
C VAL A 229 1.67 0.73 26.41
N TYR A 230 0.63 -0.08 26.61
CA TYR A 230 -0.17 -0.13 27.82
C TYR A 230 -0.08 -1.51 28.46
N LYS A 231 0.32 -1.54 29.73
CA LYS A 231 0.37 -2.76 30.55
C LYS A 231 -0.29 -2.49 31.90
N VAL A 232 -1.09 -3.44 32.36
CA VAL A 232 -1.69 -3.41 33.70
C VAL A 232 -1.02 -4.49 34.53
N VAL A 233 -0.51 -4.12 35.69
CA VAL A 233 0.01 -5.08 36.67
C VAL A 233 -0.86 -5.01 37.93
N ARG A 234 -1.22 -6.17 38.45
CA ARG A 234 -2.02 -6.30 39.68
C ARG A 234 -1.12 -6.75 40.82
N ARG A 235 -1.23 -6.08 41.97
CA ARG A 235 -0.46 -6.39 43.18
C ARG A 235 -1.43 -6.68 44.34
N ILE A 236 -1.18 -7.73 45.09
CA ILE A 236 -1.95 -8.01 46.32
C ILE A 236 -1.31 -7.23 47.47
N VAL A 237 -2.07 -6.34 48.10
CA VAL A 237 -1.60 -5.43 49.17
C VAL A 237 -1.95 -5.96 50.55
N SER A 238 -3.11 -6.59 50.72
CA SER A 238 -3.48 -7.27 51.97
C SER A 238 -4.15 -8.61 51.71
N ARG A 239 -3.78 -9.61 52.51
CA ARG A 239 -4.39 -10.95 52.48
C ARG A 239 -5.39 -11.08 53.63
N SER A 240 -6.51 -10.37 53.53
CA SER A 240 -7.65 -10.71 54.39
C SER A 240 -8.20 -12.08 53.96
N HIS A 241 -8.68 -12.90 54.90
CA HIS A 241 -9.08 -14.29 54.63
C HIS A 241 -10.34 -14.42 53.74
N GLN A 242 -11.06 -13.33 53.48
CA GLN A 242 -12.29 -13.34 52.69
C GLN A 242 -12.15 -12.64 51.33
N TYR A 243 -11.38 -11.55 51.22
CA TYR A 243 -11.11 -10.89 49.93
C TYR A 243 -9.72 -10.21 49.93
N PRO A 244 -8.76 -10.64 49.08
CA PRO A 244 -7.48 -9.97 48.98
C PRO A 244 -7.66 -8.58 48.36
N LEU A 245 -7.10 -7.54 48.99
CA LEU A 245 -7.05 -6.21 48.40
C LEU A 245 -6.04 -6.22 47.25
N VAL A 246 -6.50 -6.00 46.03
CA VAL A 246 -5.67 -5.99 44.82
C VAL A 246 -5.58 -4.57 44.28
N GLU A 247 -4.37 -4.02 44.30
CA GLU A 247 -4.06 -2.75 43.65
C GLU A 247 -3.78 -2.99 42.16
N LYS A 248 -4.34 -2.10 41.33
CA LYS A 248 -4.15 -2.10 39.88
C LYS A 248 -3.21 -0.94 39.53
N ILE A 249 -2.04 -1.26 39.02
CA ILE A 249 -1.05 -0.28 38.57
C ILE A 249 -1.00 -0.30 37.05
N GLU A 250 -1.15 0.86 36.44
CA GLU A 250 -1.18 1.04 35.00
C GLU A 250 0.10 1.68 34.50
N PHE A 251 0.73 1.02 33.51
CA PHE A 251 1.91 1.50 32.84
C PHE A 251 1.55 1.96 31.43
N LYS A 252 1.86 3.22 31.11
CA LYS A 252 1.72 3.83 29.78
C LYS A 252 3.07 4.37 29.33
N ILE A 253 3.53 3.92 28.17
CA ILE A 253 4.81 4.31 27.58
C ILE A 253 4.52 4.87 26.19
N GLU A 254 4.86 6.14 25.95
CA GLU A 254 4.59 6.81 24.67
C GLU A 254 5.52 6.32 23.57
N LEU A 255 4.94 5.90 22.44
CA LEU A 255 5.67 5.41 21.28
C LEU A 255 5.97 6.56 20.32
N LEU A 256 6.99 7.35 20.66
CA LEU A 256 7.54 8.37 19.76
C LEU A 256 8.59 7.73 18.85
N ASN A 257 9.82 7.57 19.35
CA ASN A 257 10.91 7.04 18.56
C ASN A 257 11.35 5.65 19.07
N LEU A 258 10.95 4.56 18.42
CA LEU A 258 11.31 3.19 18.81
C LEU A 258 12.81 2.92 18.87
N LYS A 259 13.66 3.70 18.20
CA LYS A 259 15.13 3.56 18.31
C LYS A 259 15.70 4.29 19.53
N LYS A 260 15.01 5.30 20.07
CA LYS A 260 15.46 6.14 21.18
C LYS A 260 14.56 6.03 22.42
N LEU A 261 13.63 5.08 22.42
CA LEU A 261 12.67 4.88 23.48
C LEU A 261 13.39 4.62 24.82
N SER A 262 12.93 5.21 25.90
CA SER A 262 13.58 5.11 27.21
C SER A 262 12.56 5.26 28.34
N TYR A 263 13.04 5.18 29.58
CA TYR A 263 12.22 5.43 30.76
C TYR A 263 11.54 6.80 30.76
N LYS A 264 12.12 7.81 30.08
CA LYS A 264 11.55 9.16 29.98
C LYS A 264 10.23 9.19 29.20
N ASP A 265 9.99 8.19 28.38
CA ASP A 265 8.76 8.06 27.60
C ASP A 265 7.62 7.41 28.43
N ILE A 266 7.86 7.03 29.69
CA ILE A 266 6.81 6.59 30.60
C ILE A 266 5.97 7.79 31.01
N THR A 267 4.70 7.76 30.65
CA THR A 267 3.71 8.79 31.03
C THR A 267 2.92 8.40 32.27
N MET A 268 2.78 7.11 32.52
CA MET A 268 2.14 6.58 33.72
C MET A 268 2.84 5.29 34.16
N PRO A 269 3.12 5.09 35.46
CA PRO A 269 3.09 6.08 36.55
C PRO A 269 4.04 7.28 36.30
N SER A 270 3.93 8.32 37.12
CA SER A 270 4.80 9.49 37.05
C SER A 270 6.26 9.13 37.35
N LEU A 271 7.21 9.78 36.67
CA LEU A 271 8.65 9.47 36.76
C LEU A 271 9.23 9.47 38.19
N HIS A 272 8.75 10.35 39.08
CA HIS A 272 9.21 10.42 40.47
C HIS A 272 8.88 9.17 41.31
N LYS A 273 7.94 8.33 40.85
CA LYS A 273 7.61 7.06 41.52
C LYS A 273 8.60 5.94 41.19
N PHE A 274 9.54 6.17 40.28
CA PHE A 274 10.52 5.17 39.89
C PHE A 274 11.83 5.33 40.67
N SER A 275 12.42 4.18 40.98
CA SER A 275 13.76 4.06 41.54
C SER A 275 14.83 4.45 40.54
N GLU A 276 16.00 4.85 41.04
CA GLU A 276 17.13 5.23 40.19
C GLU A 276 17.61 4.09 39.29
N SER A 277 17.34 2.82 39.66
CA SER A 277 17.70 1.65 38.87
C SER A 277 17.12 1.69 37.44
N ILE A 278 16.03 2.41 37.22
CA ILE A 278 15.42 2.55 35.89
C ILE A 278 16.34 3.24 34.87
N HIS A 279 17.27 4.08 35.33
CA HIS A 279 18.23 4.78 34.48
C HIS A 279 19.25 3.85 33.82
N SER A 280 19.43 2.64 34.39
CA SER A 280 20.35 1.62 33.86
C SER A 280 19.77 0.84 32.67
N LEU A 281 18.48 1.01 32.37
CA LEU A 281 17.84 0.29 31.28
C LEU A 281 18.35 0.74 29.91
N PRO A 282 18.43 -0.18 28.93
CA PRO A 282 18.86 0.17 27.58
C PRO A 282 17.83 1.08 26.91
N ASN A 283 18.23 1.68 25.79
CA ASN A 283 17.34 2.47 24.94
C ASN A 283 16.74 1.65 23.79
N GLY A 284 15.72 2.21 23.16
CA GLY A 284 15.03 1.65 22.01
C GLY A 284 14.03 0.56 22.41
N VAL A 285 13.72 -0.34 21.47
CA VAL A 285 12.73 -1.41 21.71
C VAL A 285 13.18 -2.38 22.81
N GLU A 286 14.49 -2.50 23.05
CA GLU A 286 15.02 -3.36 24.12
C GLU A 286 14.65 -2.86 25.52
N PHE A 287 14.50 -1.54 25.70
CA PHE A 287 13.92 -0.96 26.90
C PHE A 287 12.60 -1.64 27.26
N LEU A 288 11.67 -1.73 26.29
CA LEU A 288 10.35 -2.34 26.49
C LEU A 288 10.47 -3.82 26.85
N ASN A 289 11.40 -4.53 26.22
CA ASN A 289 11.57 -5.95 26.47
C ASN A 289 11.95 -6.25 27.92
N ILE A 290 12.86 -5.45 28.48
CA ILE A 290 13.31 -5.60 29.87
C ILE A 290 12.27 -5.03 30.83
N PHE A 291 11.82 -3.79 30.60
CA PHE A 291 10.91 -3.09 31.49
C PHE A 291 9.57 -3.81 31.63
N LEU A 292 8.97 -4.26 30.52
CA LEU A 292 7.66 -4.91 30.56
C LEU A 292 7.69 -6.28 31.23
N ASN A 293 8.85 -6.93 31.36
CA ASN A 293 8.94 -8.21 32.06
C ASN A 293 8.49 -8.10 33.53
N ASN A 294 9.06 -7.12 34.26
CA ASN A 294 8.66 -6.83 35.64
C ASN A 294 8.71 -5.32 35.96
N PRO A 295 7.68 -4.55 35.55
CA PRO A 295 7.66 -3.10 35.76
C PRO A 295 7.69 -2.68 37.23
N LEU A 296 7.14 -3.51 38.12
CA LEU A 296 7.02 -3.21 39.55
C LEU A 296 8.38 -3.14 40.26
N MET A 297 9.39 -3.86 39.75
CA MET A 297 10.75 -3.85 40.30
C MET A 297 11.35 -2.44 40.30
N TYR A 298 10.92 -1.59 39.35
CA TYR A 298 11.48 -0.26 39.17
C TYR A 298 10.74 0.83 39.96
N LEU A 299 9.66 0.51 40.67
CA LEU A 299 8.93 1.50 41.48
C LEU A 299 9.57 1.64 42.87
N ASN A 300 9.62 2.87 43.38
CA ASN A 300 9.96 3.13 44.78
C ASN A 300 8.80 2.65 45.64
N MET A 301 8.98 1.50 46.28
CA MET A 301 7.97 0.89 47.15
C MET A 301 7.98 1.50 48.56
N ASN A 302 8.12 2.81 48.67
CA ASN A 302 8.14 3.55 49.93
C ASN A 302 7.11 4.68 49.90
N GLU A 303 5.87 4.31 50.25
CA GLU A 303 4.97 4.97 51.21
C GLU A 303 3.70 4.10 51.36
#